data_AF-A0A920UXJ4-F1
#
_entry.id   AF-A0A920UXJ4-F1
#
_cell.length_a   1.000
_cell.length_b   1.000
_cell.length_c   1.000
_cell.angle_alpha   90.00
_cell.angle_beta   90.00
_cell.angle_gamma   90.00
#
_symmetry.space_group_name_H-M   'P 1'
#
loop_
_entity.id
_entity.type
_entity.pdbx_description
1 polymer ?
#
loop_
_entity_poly.entity_id
_entity_poly.type
_entity_poly.pdbx_seq_one_letter_code
_entity_poly.pdbx_strand_id
1 'polypeptide(L)'
;MSDGKIIAAAQEERFTRKKHDAGFPTQAIRYCLAEAGLAFNAIDQVVFYDKPLVKFERLLETYIATTPRGFPSFFAAMPIW
;
A
#
# COMPACT_ATOMS: atom_id res chain seq x y z
N MET A 1 -5.95 9.98 -10.11
CA MET A 1 -6.01 10.95 -11.24
C MET A 1 -6.93 10.35 -12.29
N SER A 2 -7.66 11.18 -13.03
CA SER A 2 -8.43 10.76 -14.22
C SER A 2 -8.09 11.71 -15.35
N ASP A 3 -7.79 11.19 -16.53
CA ASP A 3 -7.56 11.99 -17.76
C ASP A 3 -6.52 13.13 -17.57
N GLY A 4 -5.44 12.83 -16.86
CA GLY A 4 -4.37 13.78 -16.55
C GLY A 4 -4.68 14.79 -15.45
N LYS A 5 -5.87 14.74 -14.82
CA LYS A 5 -6.26 15.63 -13.72
C LYS A 5 -6.19 14.94 -12.36
N ILE A 6 -5.69 15.66 -11.36
CA ILE A 6 -5.74 15.21 -9.96
C ILE A 6 -7.16 15.43 -9.45
N ILE A 7 -7.79 14.34 -9.02
CA ILE A 7 -9.16 14.35 -8.47
C ILE A 7 -9.11 14.57 -6.96
N ALA A 8 -8.26 13.79 -6.26
CA ALA A 8 -8.06 13.90 -4.82
C ALA A 8 -6.63 13.46 -4.45
N ALA A 9 -6.12 14.00 -3.35
CA ALA A 9 -4.87 13.59 -2.71
C ALA A 9 -4.97 13.84 -1.20
N ALA A 10 -4.56 12.87 -0.39
CA ALA A 10 -4.60 12.98 1.06
C ALA A 10 -3.42 12.26 1.71
N GLN A 11 -3.09 12.67 2.94
CA GLN A 11 -2.02 12.09 3.76
C GLN A 11 -2.64 11.38 4.96
N GLU A 12 -2.19 10.14 5.25
CA GLU A 12 -2.74 9.31 6.32
C GLU A 12 -2.65 9.99 7.70
N GLU A 13 -1.56 10.70 7.98
CA GLU A 13 -1.34 11.45 9.22
C GLU A 13 -2.44 12.48 9.54
N ARG A 14 -3.16 12.99 8.53
CA ARG A 14 -4.28 13.92 8.73
C ARG A 14 -5.48 13.23 9.38
N PHE A 15 -5.67 11.95 9.09
CA PHE A 15 -6.74 11.10 9.63
C PHE A 15 -6.33 10.44 10.95
N THR A 16 -5.14 9.85 11.02
CA THR A 16 -4.67 9.12 12.21
C THR A 16 -4.20 10.05 13.32
N ARG A 17 -3.94 11.33 12.99
CA ARG A 17 -3.39 12.35 13.89
C ARG A 17 -2.02 11.98 14.47
N LYS A 18 -1.35 10.99 13.86
CA LYS A 18 0.03 10.61 14.14
C LYS A 18 0.91 11.22 13.07
N LYS A 19 1.79 12.14 13.46
CA LYS A 19 2.72 12.79 12.53
C LYS A 19 3.66 11.72 11.94
N HIS A 20 3.86 11.74 10.62
CA HIS A 20 4.65 10.76 9.89
C HIS A 20 4.18 9.32 10.10
N ASP A 21 2.87 9.10 10.08
CA ASP A 21 2.32 7.75 10.17
C ASP A 21 2.91 6.87 9.05
N ALA A 22 3.65 5.83 9.47
CA ALA A 22 4.28 4.87 8.58
C ALA A 22 3.36 3.69 8.23
N GLY A 23 2.17 3.63 8.83
CA GLY A 23 1.20 2.59 8.52
C GLY A 23 0.63 2.71 7.10
N PHE A 24 0.04 1.60 6.64
CA PHE A 24 -0.62 1.56 5.33
C PHE A 24 -1.71 2.65 5.20
N PRO A 25 -1.74 3.44 4.12
CA PRO A 25 -2.57 4.65 3.99
C PRO A 25 -4.05 4.35 3.70
N THR A 26 -4.70 3.62 4.61
CA THR A 26 -6.06 3.09 4.44
C THR A 26 -7.08 4.22 4.34
N GLN A 27 -7.00 5.21 5.22
CA GLN A 27 -7.97 6.30 5.27
C GLN A 27 -7.80 7.26 4.10
N ALA A 28 -6.56 7.55 3.71
CA ALA A 28 -6.26 8.35 2.54
C ALA A 28 -6.81 7.71 1.25
N ILE A 29 -6.63 6.39 1.06
CA ILE A 29 -7.19 5.67 -0.10
C ILE A 29 -8.72 5.75 -0.10
N ARG A 30 -9.37 5.48 1.03
CA ARG A 30 -10.83 5.54 1.16
C ARG A 30 -11.37 6.93 0.83
N TYR A 31 -10.72 7.97 1.37
CA TYR A 31 -11.08 9.35 1.10
C TYR A 31 -10.95 9.69 -0.39
N CYS A 32 -9.83 9.35 -1.03
CA CYS A 32 -9.63 9.64 -2.44
C CYS A 32 -10.62 8.91 -3.36
N LEU A 33 -11.02 7.68 -3.01
CA LEU A 33 -12.07 6.95 -3.73
C LEU A 33 -13.45 7.58 -3.54
N ALA A 34 -13.77 8.01 -2.32
CA ALA A 34 -15.02 8.68 -2.01
C ALA A 34 -15.15 10.02 -2.74
N GLU A 35 -14.11 10.86 -2.72
CA GLU A 35 -14.07 12.12 -3.48
C GLU A 35 -14.16 11.92 -4.99
N ALA A 36 -13.59 10.83 -5.50
CA ALA A 36 -13.72 10.49 -6.92
C ALA A 36 -15.06 9.83 -7.27
N GLY A 37 -15.87 9.43 -6.28
CA GLY A 37 -17.09 8.66 -6.50
C GLY A 37 -16.86 7.28 -7.13
N LEU A 38 -15.67 6.70 -6.93
CA LEU A 38 -15.25 5.45 -7.58
C LEU A 38 -15.18 4.29 -6.59
N ALA A 39 -15.49 3.10 -7.08
CA ALA A 39 -15.18 1.85 -6.40
C ALA A 39 -13.75 1.40 -6.72
N PHE A 40 -13.15 0.59 -5.85
CA PHE A 40 -11.76 0.12 -6.01
C PHE A 40 -11.55 -0.67 -7.33
N ASN A 41 -12.58 -1.36 -7.82
CA ASN A 41 -12.53 -2.10 -9.08
C ASN A 41 -12.51 -1.22 -10.34
N ALA A 42 -12.69 0.10 -10.21
CA ALA A 42 -12.61 1.06 -11.30
C ALA A 42 -11.20 1.67 -11.44
N ILE A 43 -10.22 1.19 -10.67
CA ILE A 43 -8.83 1.65 -10.77
C ILE A 43 -8.12 0.87 -11.88
N ASP A 44 -7.69 1.57 -12.93
CA ASP A 44 -6.89 0.94 -14.01
C ASP A 44 -5.44 0.69 -13.60
N GLN A 45 -4.86 1.59 -12.79
CA GLN A 45 -3.44 1.58 -12.44
C GLN A 45 -3.19 2.08 -11.02
N VAL A 46 -2.24 1.43 -10.33
CA VAL A 46 -1.69 1.88 -9.05
C VAL A 46 -0.20 2.16 -9.24
N VAL A 47 0.23 3.38 -8.93
CA VAL A 47 1.60 3.83 -9.11
C VAL A 47 2.24 4.09 -7.75
N PHE A 48 3.40 3.49 -7.53
CA PHE A 48 4.23 3.71 -6.35
C PHE A 48 5.56 4.32 -6.76
N TYR A 49 6.08 5.26 -5.97
CA TYR A 49 7.25 6.06 -6.33
C TYR A 49 8.57 5.27 -6.29
N ASP A 50 8.62 4.15 -5.58
CA ASP A 50 9.77 3.25 -5.51
C ASP A 50 9.53 2.01 -6.40
N LYS A 51 10.58 1.37 -6.92
CA LYS A 51 10.46 0.15 -7.74
C LYS A 51 9.94 -0.99 -6.86
N PRO A 52 8.65 -1.36 -6.95
CA PRO A 52 8.04 -2.30 -6.00
C PRO A 52 8.64 -3.71 -6.17
N LEU A 53 9.00 -4.06 -7.41
CA LEU A 53 9.43 -5.41 -7.81
C LEU A 53 10.73 -5.85 -7.15
N VAL A 54 11.76 -5.00 -7.05
CA VAL A 54 13.05 -5.40 -6.44
C VAL A 54 12.95 -5.54 -4.91
N LYS A 55 12.11 -4.73 -4.25
CA LYS A 55 11.85 -4.87 -2.81
C LYS A 55 10.91 -6.04 -2.50
N PHE A 56 9.94 -6.30 -3.37
CA PHE A 56 8.99 -7.40 -3.26
C PHE A 56 9.65 -8.76 -3.55
N GLU A 57 10.43 -8.88 -4.62
CA GLU A 57 11.18 -10.09 -4.97
C GLU A 57 12.16 -10.49 -3.86
N ARG A 58 12.93 -9.54 -3.30
CA ARG A 58 13.87 -9.82 -2.20
C ARG A 58 13.18 -10.35 -0.94
N LEU A 59 11.99 -9.85 -0.63
CA LEU A 59 11.19 -10.37 0.49
C LEU A 59 10.67 -11.77 0.12
N LEU A 60 10.02 -11.93 -1.03
CA LEU A 60 9.44 -13.19 -1.50
C LEU A 60 10.47 -14.34 -1.59
N GLU A 61 11.67 -14.06 -2.10
CA GLU A 61 12.76 -15.01 -2.32
C GLU A 61 13.35 -15.53 -0.99
N THR A 62 13.49 -14.67 0.02
CA THR A 62 13.93 -15.07 1.37
C THR A 62 12.90 -15.95 2.07
N TYR A 63 11.60 -15.67 1.87
CA TYR A 63 10.52 -16.39 2.54
C TYR A 63 10.20 -17.74 1.89
N ILE A 64 10.38 -17.89 0.57
CA ILE A 64 10.23 -19.17 -0.13
C ILE A 64 11.41 -20.12 0.16
N ALA A 65 12.64 -19.60 0.30
CA ALA A 65 13.84 -20.40 0.53
C ALA A 65 13.88 -21.15 1.89
N THR A 66 12.98 -20.82 2.84
CA THR A 66 12.96 -21.41 4.20
C THR A 66 11.67 -22.21 4.50
N THR A 67 10.98 -22.66 3.46
CA THR A 67 9.83 -23.55 3.56
C THR A 67 10.32 -24.95 3.95
N PRO A 68 9.76 -25.63 4.99
CA PRO A 68 8.38 -25.49 5.49
C PRO A 68 8.18 -24.78 6.83
N ARG A 69 9.24 -24.31 7.53
CA ARG A 69 9.09 -23.72 8.88
C ARG A 69 9.00 -22.18 8.91
N GLY A 70 9.26 -21.48 7.81
CA GLY A 70 9.30 -20.01 7.74
C GLY A 70 7.96 -19.29 7.52
N PHE A 71 6.87 -20.02 7.27
CA PHE A 71 5.55 -19.47 6.92
C PHE A 71 4.89 -18.60 8.01
N PRO A 72 4.96 -18.94 9.31
CA PRO A 72 4.41 -18.09 10.37
C PRO A 72 5.17 -16.78 10.54
N SER A 73 6.49 -16.81 10.35
CA SER A 73 7.35 -15.61 10.44
C SER A 73 7.13 -14.65 9.28
N PHE A 74 6.78 -15.16 8.09
CA PHE A 74 6.38 -14.35 6.94
C PHE A 74 5.13 -13.50 7.23
N PHE A 75 4.09 -14.10 7.82
CA PHE A 75 2.87 -13.39 8.24
C PHE A 75 3.11 -12.41 9.38
N ALA A 76 4.07 -12.71 10.27
CA ALA A 76 4.42 -11.82 11.40
C ALA A 76 5.30 -10.63 11.00
N ALA A 77 5.97 -10.69 9.85
CA ALA A 77 6.84 -9.62 9.34
C ALA A 77 6.16 -8.70 8.31
N MET A 78 5.08 -9.17 7.67
CA MET A 78 4.17 -8.32 6.89
C MET A 78 3.55 -7.10 7.61
N PRO A 79 3.26 -7.11 8.94
CA PRO A 79 2.64 -5.97 9.61
C PRO A 79 3.63 -4.87 10.02
N ILE A 80 4.93 -5.03 9.71
CA ILE A 80 5.98 -4.01 9.94
C ILE A 80 6.41 -3.37 8.60
N TRP A 81 5.46 -3.29 7.66
CA TRP A 81 5.58 -2.63 6.36
C TRP A 81 4.54 -1.51 6.24
#